data_AF-A0A923NGG6-F1
#
_entry.id   AF-A0A923NGG6-F1
#
_cell.length_a   1.000
_cell.length_b   1.000
_cell.length_c   1.000
_cell.angle_alpha   90.00
_cell.angle_beta   90.00
_cell.angle_gamma   90.00
#
_symmetry.space_group_name_H-M   'P 1'
#
loop_
_entity.id
_entity.type
_entity.pdbx_description
1 polymer ?
#
loop_
_entity_poly.entity_id
_entity_poly.type
_entity_poly.pdbx_seq_one_letter_code
_entity_poly.pdbx_strand_id
1 'polypeptide(L)'
;MGRGRFTEEEMDRLLQNPYVTDVNRTSISYSREFKQLFMGEYTAGRRPVQIFRDAGFDIDMLGSKRIERACARWKESYESGTLGSREAVLHKGKDGEEQAYDPEQTQSNKRKLVDQCREQEKTIRMLRAEVEFFRELCRRGIQLSPEGRDHEVICQIISDVAEKEECRNCVTHLCETAGISRSLYYQNKRRRERGAQRMTDNHGDSGE
;
A
#
# COMPACT_ATOMS: atom_id res chain seq x y z
N MET A 1 -22.36 16.92 31.84
CA MET A 1 -21.76 16.06 32.87
C MET A 1 -21.35 14.73 32.23
N GLY A 2 -20.11 14.29 32.40
CA GLY A 2 -19.70 12.95 31.93
C GLY A 2 -20.12 11.89 32.94
N ARG A 3 -20.62 10.74 32.48
CA ARG A 3 -20.83 9.57 33.35
C ARG A 3 -19.48 9.19 33.97
N GLY A 4 -19.48 8.82 35.25
CA GLY A 4 -18.29 8.59 36.06
C GLY A 4 -17.46 7.37 35.66
N ARG A 5 -16.77 6.79 36.65
CA ARG A 5 -16.01 5.54 36.50
C ARG A 5 -16.96 4.35 36.35
N PHE A 6 -16.56 3.33 35.60
CA PHE A 6 -17.31 2.09 35.49
C PHE A 6 -17.23 1.27 36.78
N THR A 7 -18.35 0.64 37.14
CA THR A 7 -18.37 -0.40 38.19
C THR A 7 -17.82 -1.73 37.64
N GLU A 8 -17.47 -2.67 38.51
CA GLU A 8 -16.99 -3.99 38.08
C GLU A 8 -18.05 -4.72 37.24
N GLU A 9 -19.32 -4.65 37.63
CA GLU A 9 -20.45 -5.21 36.88
C GLU A 9 -20.66 -4.55 35.50
N GLU A 10 -20.38 -3.25 35.36
CA GLU A 10 -20.43 -2.56 34.07
C GLU A 10 -19.24 -2.96 33.18
N MET A 11 -18.06 -3.12 33.77
CA MET A 11 -16.86 -3.58 33.06
C MET A 11 -17.04 -5.00 32.53
N ASP A 12 -17.56 -5.92 33.36
CA ASP A 12 -17.81 -7.30 32.96
C ASP A 12 -18.83 -7.37 31.81
N ARG A 13 -19.91 -6.58 31.89
CA ARG A 13 -20.90 -6.48 30.81
C ARG A 13 -20.30 -5.95 29.51
N LEU A 14 -19.41 -4.96 29.59
CA LEU A 14 -18.71 -4.43 28.41
C LEU A 14 -17.77 -5.47 27.79
N LEU A 15 -17.07 -6.26 28.61
CA LEU A 15 -16.16 -7.31 28.15
C LEU A 15 -16.90 -8.49 27.46
N GLN A 16 -18.20 -8.67 27.72
CA GLN A 16 -19.01 -9.64 26.97
C GLN A 16 -19.27 -9.22 25.52
N ASN A 17 -19.07 -7.95 25.16
CA ASN A 17 -19.29 -7.48 23.80
C ASN A 17 -18.08 -7.82 22.91
N PRO A 18 -18.26 -8.50 21.75
CA PRO A 18 -17.16 -8.91 20.88
C PRO A 18 -16.35 -7.75 20.28
N TYR A 19 -16.90 -6.52 20.30
CA TYR A 19 -16.24 -5.31 19.82
C TYR A 19 -15.38 -4.61 20.87
N VAL A 20 -15.32 -5.15 22.08
CA VAL A 20 -14.50 -4.65 23.19
C VAL A 20 -13.31 -5.58 23.40
N THR A 21 -12.10 -5.04 23.37
CA THR A 21 -10.87 -5.81 23.58
C THR A 21 -10.39 -5.75 25.02
N ASP A 22 -10.63 -4.61 25.69
CA ASP A 22 -10.23 -4.40 27.08
C ASP A 22 -11.04 -3.25 27.68
N VAL A 23 -11.24 -3.27 29.00
CA VAL A 23 -11.96 -2.23 29.74
C VAL A 23 -11.22 -1.94 31.03
N ASN A 24 -11.09 -0.65 31.35
CA ASN A 24 -10.71 -0.21 32.68
C ASN A 24 -11.77 0.73 33.26
N ARG A 25 -11.60 1.12 34.52
CA ARG A 25 -12.56 1.98 35.24
C ARG A 25 -12.87 3.31 34.54
N THR A 26 -12.05 3.77 33.60
CA THR A 26 -12.20 5.09 32.96
C THR A 26 -12.25 5.06 31.44
N SER A 27 -11.99 3.93 30.79
CA SER A 27 -11.81 3.83 29.34
C SER A 27 -12.14 2.44 28.82
N ILE A 28 -12.51 2.39 27.54
CA ILE A 28 -12.83 1.17 26.81
C ILE A 28 -11.90 1.12 25.60
N SER A 29 -11.26 -0.02 25.40
CA SER A 29 -10.49 -0.36 24.22
C SER A 29 -11.39 -1.15 23.28
N TYR A 30 -11.56 -0.61 22.07
CA TYR A 30 -12.40 -1.20 21.04
C TYR A 30 -11.56 -1.94 20.02
N SER A 31 -12.12 -3.01 19.47
CA SER A 31 -11.48 -3.82 18.44
C SER A 31 -11.25 -3.01 17.16
N ARG A 32 -10.31 -3.49 16.33
CA ARG A 32 -9.99 -2.83 15.05
C ARG A 32 -11.18 -2.92 14.10
N GLU A 33 -11.82 -4.08 14.08
CA GLU A 33 -12.96 -4.43 13.27
C GLU A 33 -14.13 -3.50 13.56
N PHE A 34 -14.39 -3.22 14.85
CA PHE A 34 -15.46 -2.32 15.24
C PHE A 34 -15.21 -0.88 14.78
N LYS A 35 -13.97 -0.39 14.92
CA LYS A 35 -13.61 0.96 14.46
C LYS A 35 -13.83 1.13 12.96
N GLN A 36 -13.49 0.10 12.17
CA GLN A 36 -13.69 0.09 10.72
C GLN A 36 -15.17 0.05 10.36
N LEU A 37 -15.95 -0.85 10.98
CA LEU A 37 -17.40 -0.92 10.81
C LEU A 37 -18.06 0.42 11.14
N PHE A 38 -17.67 1.01 12.29
CA PHE A 38 -18.20 2.27 12.73
C PHE A 38 -17.96 3.38 11.70
N MET A 39 -16.74 3.51 11.18
CA MET A 39 -16.43 4.55 10.20
C MET A 39 -17.14 4.34 8.87
N GLY A 40 -17.32 3.09 8.42
CA GLY A 40 -18.13 2.77 7.24
C GLY A 40 -19.58 3.26 7.38
N GLU A 41 -20.25 2.87 8.47
CA GLU A 41 -21.64 3.27 8.73
C GLU A 41 -21.79 4.77 9.00
N TYR A 42 -20.81 5.38 9.69
CA TYR A 42 -20.81 6.81 9.98
C TYR A 42 -20.65 7.66 8.71
N THR A 43 -19.76 7.26 7.80
CA THR A 43 -19.60 7.96 6.50
C THR A 43 -20.80 7.77 5.58
N ALA A 44 -21.56 6.68 5.73
CA ALA A 44 -22.86 6.50 5.09
C ALA A 44 -23.99 7.37 5.71
N GLY A 45 -23.68 8.21 6.69
CA GLY A 45 -24.60 9.19 7.28
C GLY A 45 -25.37 8.68 8.51
N ARG A 46 -25.06 7.48 9.02
CA ARG A 46 -25.72 6.97 10.23
C ARG A 46 -25.23 7.67 11.48
N ARG A 47 -26.12 7.78 12.48
CA ARG A 47 -25.80 8.49 13.73
C ARG A 47 -24.93 7.61 14.64
N PRO A 48 -23.86 8.14 15.25
CA PRO A 48 -22.96 7.39 16.14
C PRO A 48 -23.67 6.55 17.20
N VAL A 49 -24.69 7.13 17.84
CA VAL A 49 -25.45 6.45 18.90
C VAL A 49 -26.19 5.21 18.37
N GLN A 50 -26.71 5.27 17.15
CA GLN A 50 -27.38 4.12 16.53
C GLN A 50 -26.39 3.00 16.23
N ILE A 51 -25.22 3.34 15.68
CA ILE A 51 -24.18 2.36 15.35
C ILE A 51 -23.70 1.61 16.61
N PHE A 52 -23.48 2.32 17.72
CA PHE A 52 -23.13 1.69 19.00
C PHE A 52 -24.27 0.80 19.52
N ARG A 53 -25.52 1.23 19.40
CA ARG A 53 -26.67 0.46 19.87
C ARG A 53 -26.82 -0.84 19.08
N ASP A 54 -26.71 -0.76 17.76
CA ASP A 54 -26.82 -1.92 16.87
C ASP A 54 -25.65 -2.89 17.06
N ALA A 55 -24.49 -2.39 17.49
CA ALA A 55 -23.34 -3.17 17.90
C ALA A 55 -23.45 -3.75 19.31
N GLY A 56 -24.63 -3.68 19.95
CA GLY A 56 -24.91 -4.30 21.24
C GLY A 56 -24.36 -3.53 22.45
N PHE A 57 -24.06 -2.24 22.31
CA PHE A 57 -23.70 -1.41 23.47
C PHE A 57 -24.93 -0.84 24.15
N ASP A 58 -24.96 -0.92 25.48
CA ASP A 58 -25.90 -0.17 26.31
C ASP A 58 -25.48 1.32 26.29
N ILE A 59 -26.26 2.13 25.58
CA ILE A 59 -26.00 3.56 25.37
C ILE A 59 -26.13 4.37 26.66
N ASP A 60 -27.03 3.98 27.57
CA ASP A 60 -27.29 4.70 28.81
C ASP A 60 -26.18 4.40 29.83
N MET A 61 -25.69 3.15 29.83
CA MET A 61 -24.49 2.75 30.58
C MET A 61 -23.22 3.39 30.00
N LEU A 62 -23.08 3.47 28.68
CA LEU A 62 -21.87 4.01 28.04
C LEU A 62 -21.81 5.55 28.12
N GLY A 63 -22.95 6.21 27.94
CA GLY A 63 -23.09 7.66 27.94
C GLY A 63 -22.66 8.33 26.62
N SER A 64 -23.45 9.30 26.19
CA SER A 64 -23.28 10.03 24.91
C SER A 64 -21.89 10.66 24.73
N LYS A 65 -21.31 11.24 25.80
CA LYS A 65 -19.99 11.89 25.73
C LYS A 65 -18.84 10.92 25.42
N ARG A 66 -18.93 9.66 25.83
CA ARG A 66 -17.90 8.65 25.49
C ARG A 66 -17.98 8.32 24.00
N ILE A 67 -19.19 8.15 23.48
CA ILE A 67 -19.45 7.90 22.05
C ILE A 67 -18.95 9.06 21.20
N GLU A 68 -19.29 10.31 21.55
CA GLU A 68 -18.82 11.51 20.84
C GLU A 68 -17.28 11.58 20.79
N ARG A 69 -16.60 11.34 21.92
CA ARG A 69 -15.13 11.37 21.98
C ARG A 69 -14.49 10.20 21.23
N ALA A 70 -15.11 9.02 21.23
CA ALA A 70 -14.64 7.89 20.43
C ALA A 70 -14.76 8.20 18.94
N CYS A 71 -15.92 8.69 18.51
CA CYS A 71 -16.19 9.12 17.14
C CYS A 71 -15.20 10.18 16.66
N ALA A 72 -14.95 11.22 17.46
CA ALA A 72 -14.00 12.27 17.10
C ALA A 72 -12.58 11.72 16.87
N ARG A 73 -12.10 10.85 17.78
CA ARG A 73 -10.80 10.20 17.64
C ARG A 73 -10.72 9.31 16.41
N TRP A 74 -11.74 8.51 16.15
CA TRP A 74 -11.74 7.60 15.01
C TRP A 74 -11.85 8.33 13.68
N LYS A 75 -12.57 9.45 13.64
CA LYS A 75 -12.61 10.33 12.46
C LYS A 75 -11.21 10.85 12.13
N GLU A 76 -10.48 11.37 13.12
CA GLU A 76 -9.10 11.85 12.95
C GLU A 76 -8.15 10.72 12.51
N SER A 77 -8.24 9.54 13.12
CA SER A 77 -7.45 8.38 12.70
C SER A 77 -7.81 7.88 11.30
N TYR A 78 -9.06 8.01 10.88
CA TYR A 78 -9.50 7.63 9.54
C TYR A 78 -8.98 8.60 8.48
N GLU A 79 -9.09 9.90 8.72
CA GLU A 79 -8.59 10.95 7.81
C GLU A 79 -7.06 10.88 7.64
N SER A 80 -6.33 10.49 8.68
CA SER A 80 -4.88 10.26 8.62
C SER A 80 -4.46 8.90 8.09
N GLY A 81 -5.40 8.00 7.77
CA GLY A 81 -5.12 6.63 7.31
C GLY A 81 -4.56 5.69 8.39
N THR A 82 -4.58 6.09 9.66
CA THR A 82 -4.04 5.32 10.80
C THR A 82 -5.09 4.52 11.56
N LEU A 83 -6.35 4.49 11.11
CA LEU A 83 -7.46 3.83 11.82
C LEU A 83 -7.16 2.34 12.07
N GLY A 84 -7.05 1.98 13.36
CA GLY A 84 -6.75 0.61 13.77
C GLY A 84 -5.27 0.21 13.68
N SER A 85 -4.38 1.14 13.31
CA SER A 85 -2.93 0.99 13.47
C SER A 85 -2.52 1.16 14.93
N ARG A 86 -1.41 0.54 15.34
CA ARG A 86 -0.80 0.73 16.67
C ARG A 86 -0.34 2.18 16.88
N GLU A 87 -0.11 2.92 15.79
CA GLU A 87 0.23 4.35 15.79
C GLU A 87 -0.91 5.25 16.27
N ALA A 88 -2.17 4.84 16.09
CA ALA A 88 -3.33 5.61 16.57
C ALA A 88 -3.38 5.72 18.11
N VAL A 89 -2.59 4.91 18.83
CA VAL A 89 -2.49 4.94 20.30
C VAL A 89 -1.50 6.02 20.78
N LEU A 90 -0.59 6.50 19.93
CA LEU A 90 0.50 7.41 20.33
C LEU A 90 0.12 8.90 20.25
N HIS A 91 -0.99 9.25 19.61
CA HIS A 91 -1.42 10.64 19.51
C HIS A 91 -2.34 11.01 20.69
N LYS A 92 -1.73 11.64 21.70
CA LYS A 92 -2.27 12.20 22.95
C LYS A 92 -2.30 11.26 24.16
N GLY A 93 -1.13 11.10 24.77
CA GLY A 93 -1.04 11.16 26.22
C GLY A 93 -1.69 12.47 26.70
N LYS A 94 -2.80 12.36 27.41
CA LYS A 94 -3.31 13.43 28.26
C LYS A 94 -2.56 13.29 29.57
N ASP A 95 -1.39 13.90 29.63
CA ASP A 95 -0.65 14.40 30.79
C ASP A 95 0.57 15.09 30.17
N GLY A 96 0.88 16.30 30.59
CA GLY A 96 1.81 17.22 29.93
C GLY A 96 3.29 16.80 29.99
N GLU A 97 3.62 15.62 29.48
CA GLU A 97 4.94 15.34 28.94
C GLU A 97 4.82 15.46 27.42
N GLU A 98 5.06 16.68 26.92
CA GLU A 98 5.65 16.80 25.59
C GLU A 98 6.88 15.90 25.59
N GLN A 99 6.77 14.70 25.01
CA GLN A 99 7.94 14.09 24.40
C GLN A 99 8.49 15.18 23.49
N ALA A 100 9.60 15.79 23.93
CA ALA A 100 10.19 16.95 23.31
C ALA A 100 10.13 16.74 21.80
N TYR A 101 9.41 17.65 21.11
CA TYR A 101 9.37 17.66 19.67
C TYR A 101 10.82 17.83 19.20
N ASP A 102 11.48 16.70 18.94
CA ASP A 102 12.80 16.66 18.34
C ASP A 102 12.59 16.75 16.82
N PRO A 103 12.85 17.93 16.23
CA PRO A 103 12.67 18.12 14.80
C PRO A 103 13.58 17.18 14.01
N GLU A 104 14.74 16.82 14.57
CA GLU A 104 15.75 16.01 13.92
C GLU A 104 15.33 14.54 13.83
N GLN A 105 14.80 13.98 14.93
CA GLN A 105 14.26 12.62 14.93
C GLN A 105 13.01 12.49 14.04
N THR A 106 12.13 13.50 14.04
CA THR A 106 10.94 13.55 13.16
C THR A 106 11.35 13.64 11.69
N GLN A 107 12.37 14.44 11.38
CA GLN A 107 12.89 14.59 10.03
C GLN A 107 13.66 13.34 9.56
N SER A 108 14.36 12.65 10.46
CA SER A 108 14.99 11.36 10.23
C SER A 108 13.97 10.27 9.89
N ASN A 109 12.89 10.18 10.68
CA ASN A 109 11.81 9.23 10.42
C ASN A 109 11.10 9.51 9.09
N LYS A 110 10.84 10.80 8.76
CA LYS A 110 10.30 11.19 7.46
C LYS A 110 11.22 10.80 6.30
N ARG A 111 12.54 11.00 6.44
CA ARG A 111 13.53 10.57 5.42
C ARG A 111 13.48 9.06 5.20
N LYS A 112 13.46 8.27 6.28
CA LYS A 112 13.34 6.80 6.20
C LYS A 112 12.08 6.37 5.47
N LEU A 113 10.94 7.00 5.75
CA LEU A 113 9.67 6.71 5.06
C LEU A 113 9.75 7.07 3.57
N VAL A 114 10.33 8.22 3.22
CA VAL A 114 10.51 8.62 1.83
C VAL A 114 11.44 7.65 1.09
N ASP A 115 12.52 7.20 1.72
CA ASP A 115 13.43 6.23 1.14
C ASP A 115 12.77 4.84 0.96
N GLN A 116 11.95 4.41 1.92
CA GLN A 116 11.12 3.21 1.78
C GLN A 116 10.11 3.33 0.64
N CYS A 117 9.40 4.46 0.52
CA CYS A 117 8.49 4.70 -0.59
C CYS A 117 9.22 4.65 -1.94
N ARG A 118 10.42 5.25 -2.04
CA ARG A 118 11.24 5.19 -3.25
C ARG A 118 11.64 3.77 -3.62
N GLU A 119 11.98 2.94 -2.64
CA GLU A 119 12.35 1.54 -2.88
C GLU A 119 11.14 0.69 -3.28
N GLN A 120 9.98 0.94 -2.66
CA GLN A 120 8.72 0.32 -3.05
C GLN A 120 8.32 0.71 -4.46
N GLU A 121 8.47 1.98 -4.85
CA GLU A 121 8.19 2.42 -6.22
C GLU A 121 9.07 1.71 -7.25
N LYS A 122 10.36 1.50 -6.96
CA LYS A 122 11.23 0.71 -7.84
C LYS A 122 10.73 -0.73 -7.97
N THR A 123 10.37 -1.35 -6.85
CA THR A 123 9.84 -2.73 -6.83
C THR A 123 8.55 -2.83 -7.63
N ILE A 124 7.61 -1.88 -7.46
CA ILE A 124 6.35 -1.82 -8.20
C ILE A 124 6.62 -1.71 -9.70
N ARG A 125 7.57 -0.87 -10.14
CA ARG A 125 7.93 -0.78 -11.56
C ARG A 125 8.54 -2.08 -12.10
N MET A 126 9.39 -2.75 -11.34
CA MET A 126 9.95 -4.06 -11.73
C MET A 126 8.86 -5.11 -11.90
N LEU A 127 7.93 -5.20 -10.94
CA LEU A 127 6.81 -6.16 -11.00
C LEU A 127 5.86 -5.85 -12.16
N ARG A 128 5.58 -4.57 -12.43
CA ARG A 128 4.77 -4.17 -13.60
C ARG A 128 5.42 -4.59 -14.91
N ALA A 129 6.72 -4.34 -15.06
CA ALA A 129 7.48 -4.79 -16.22
C ALA A 129 7.44 -6.31 -16.38
N GLU A 130 7.61 -7.07 -15.30
CA GLU A 130 7.54 -8.53 -15.32
C GLU A 130 6.15 -9.04 -15.73
N VAL A 131 5.08 -8.44 -15.20
CA VAL A 131 3.70 -8.78 -15.59
C VAL A 131 3.45 -8.48 -17.07
N GLU A 132 3.89 -7.32 -17.56
CA GLU A 132 3.74 -6.96 -18.97
C GLU A 132 4.57 -7.87 -19.88
N PHE A 133 5.78 -8.25 -19.46
CA PHE A 133 6.63 -9.22 -20.15
C PHE A 133 5.92 -10.57 -20.31
N PHE A 134 5.40 -11.15 -19.21
CA PHE A 134 4.66 -12.41 -19.28
C PHE A 134 3.37 -12.30 -20.10
N ARG A 135 2.66 -11.17 -20.03
CA ARG A 135 1.49 -10.91 -20.88
C ARG A 135 1.85 -10.94 -22.36
N GLU A 136 2.98 -10.38 -22.75
CA GLU A 136 3.44 -10.39 -24.15
C GLU A 136 3.84 -11.79 -24.61
N LEU A 137 4.55 -12.54 -23.76
CA LEU A 137 4.90 -13.94 -24.05
C LEU A 137 3.64 -14.79 -24.27
N CYS A 138 2.67 -14.69 -23.36
CA CYS A 138 1.38 -15.38 -23.46
C CYS A 138 0.62 -14.98 -24.73
N ARG A 139 0.60 -13.68 -25.07
CA ARG A 139 -0.08 -13.18 -26.27
C ARG A 139 0.53 -13.76 -27.56
N ARG A 140 1.85 -13.98 -27.58
CA ARG A 140 2.58 -14.53 -28.74
C ARG A 140 2.73 -16.06 -28.69
N GLY A 141 2.25 -16.72 -27.63
CA GLY A 141 2.40 -18.16 -27.45
C GLY A 141 3.85 -18.64 -27.25
N ILE A 142 4.72 -17.75 -26.75
CA ILE A 142 6.15 -18.05 -26.56
C ILE A 142 6.34 -18.73 -25.20
N GLN A 143 7.02 -19.88 -25.20
CA GLN A 143 7.46 -20.54 -23.98
C GLN A 143 8.92 -20.24 -23.73
N LEU A 144 9.25 -19.86 -22.49
CA LEU A 144 10.64 -19.71 -22.08
C LEU A 144 11.28 -21.10 -22.02
N SER A 145 12.26 -21.34 -22.90
CA SER A 145 13.07 -22.55 -22.88
C SER A 145 14.56 -22.19 -22.89
N PRO A 146 15.40 -22.88 -22.11
CA PRO A 146 16.85 -22.73 -22.16
C PRO A 146 17.47 -23.07 -23.52
N GLU A 147 16.74 -23.82 -24.37
CA GLU A 147 17.23 -24.36 -25.64
C GLU A 147 17.10 -23.38 -26.83
N GLY A 148 16.60 -22.16 -26.57
CA GLY A 148 16.99 -20.98 -27.35
C GLY A 148 16.40 -20.78 -28.74
N ARG A 149 15.14 -21.16 -28.96
CA ARG A 149 14.47 -20.93 -30.25
C ARG A 149 13.89 -19.52 -30.44
N ASP A 150 13.62 -18.78 -29.36
CA ASP A 150 12.91 -17.48 -29.43
C ASP A 150 13.69 -16.30 -28.83
N HIS A 151 15.01 -16.42 -28.64
CA HIS A 151 15.82 -15.40 -27.97
C HIS A 151 15.74 -14.02 -28.63
N GLU A 152 15.65 -13.93 -29.96
CA GLU A 152 15.51 -12.65 -30.66
C GLU A 152 14.19 -11.96 -30.32
N VAL A 153 13.08 -12.70 -30.36
CA VAL A 153 11.74 -12.19 -30.03
C VAL A 153 11.65 -11.84 -28.55
N ILE A 154 12.22 -12.67 -27.66
CA ILE A 154 12.30 -12.37 -26.22
C ILE A 154 13.08 -11.06 -25.98
N CYS A 155 14.22 -10.87 -26.65
CA CYS A 155 15.00 -9.63 -26.53
C CYS A 155 14.20 -8.40 -27.00
N GLN A 156 13.42 -8.54 -28.08
CA GLN A 156 12.51 -7.48 -28.54
C GLN A 156 11.49 -7.13 -27.47
N ILE A 157 10.80 -8.13 -26.92
CA ILE A 157 9.77 -7.93 -25.89
C ILE A 157 10.38 -7.21 -24.68
N ILE A 158 11.58 -7.61 -24.24
CA ILE A 158 12.29 -6.97 -23.13
C ILE A 158 12.58 -5.49 -23.44
N SER A 159 13.00 -5.16 -24.66
CA SER A 159 13.19 -3.76 -25.06
C SER A 159 11.89 -2.97 -25.02
N ASP A 160 10.81 -3.51 -25.60
CA ASP A 160 9.51 -2.82 -25.67
C ASP A 160 8.93 -2.56 -24.28
N VAL A 161 9.00 -3.56 -23.39
CA VAL A 161 8.55 -3.43 -21.99
C VAL A 161 9.41 -2.43 -21.23
N ALA A 162 10.73 -2.44 -21.42
CA ALA A 162 11.63 -1.52 -20.75
C ALA A 162 11.43 -0.05 -21.18
N GLU A 163 11.09 0.17 -22.44
CA GLU A 163 10.74 1.48 -22.99
C GLU A 163 9.37 1.95 -22.45
N LYS A 164 8.37 1.06 -22.42
CA LYS A 164 7.02 1.38 -21.93
C LYS A 164 6.96 1.72 -20.44
N GLU A 165 7.70 0.99 -19.61
CA GLU A 165 7.70 1.19 -18.14
C GLU A 165 8.72 2.24 -17.67
N GLU A 166 9.40 2.94 -18.59
CA GLU A 166 10.46 3.93 -18.32
C GLU A 166 11.51 3.43 -17.31
N CYS A 167 11.80 2.13 -17.32
CA CYS A 167 12.56 1.48 -16.26
C CYS A 167 13.90 0.97 -16.79
N ARG A 168 14.96 1.80 -16.70
CA ARG A 168 16.32 1.41 -17.17
C ARG A 168 16.85 0.14 -16.51
N ASN A 169 16.45 -0.15 -15.27
CA ASN A 169 16.96 -1.30 -14.51
C ASN A 169 16.13 -2.58 -14.71
N CYS A 170 14.96 -2.51 -15.36
CA CYS A 170 14.15 -3.72 -15.58
C CYS A 170 14.78 -4.66 -16.62
N VAL A 171 15.65 -4.17 -17.51
CA VAL A 171 16.31 -5.02 -18.51
C VAL A 171 17.10 -6.16 -17.85
N THR A 172 17.87 -5.86 -16.80
CA THR A 172 18.63 -6.89 -16.06
C THR A 172 17.69 -7.92 -15.47
N HIS A 173 16.65 -7.45 -14.76
CA HIS A 173 15.64 -8.31 -14.13
C HIS A 173 14.93 -9.19 -15.16
N LEU A 174 14.44 -8.60 -16.25
CA LEU A 174 13.72 -9.33 -17.30
C LEU A 174 14.62 -10.32 -18.05
N CYS A 175 15.91 -10.02 -18.22
CA CYS A 175 16.86 -10.99 -18.77
C CYS A 175 17.02 -12.21 -17.84
N GLU A 176 17.13 -11.98 -16.53
CA GLU A 176 17.19 -13.04 -15.53
C GLU A 176 15.89 -13.86 -15.49
N THR A 177 14.72 -13.21 -15.49
CA THR A 177 13.40 -13.85 -15.58
C THR A 177 13.25 -14.70 -16.84
N ALA A 178 13.76 -14.21 -17.97
CA ALA A 178 13.70 -14.90 -19.26
C ALA A 178 14.76 -16.00 -19.42
N GLY A 179 15.71 -16.12 -18.48
CA GLY A 179 16.82 -17.07 -18.58
C GLY A 179 17.86 -16.74 -19.66
N ILE A 180 17.93 -15.48 -20.10
CA ILE A 180 18.89 -15.03 -21.13
C ILE A 180 20.01 -14.19 -20.52
N SER A 181 21.21 -14.30 -21.08
CA SER A 181 22.32 -13.44 -20.64
C SER A 181 22.11 -11.99 -21.10
N ARG A 182 22.50 -11.02 -20.24
CA ARG A 182 22.50 -9.59 -20.62
C ARG A 182 23.35 -9.32 -21.87
N SER A 183 24.45 -10.04 -22.04
CA SER A 183 25.32 -9.93 -23.21
C SER A 183 24.58 -10.31 -24.50
N LEU A 184 23.79 -11.39 -24.47
CA LEU A 184 22.96 -11.81 -25.60
C LEU A 184 21.89 -10.76 -25.92
N TYR A 185 21.25 -10.18 -24.90
CA TYR A 185 20.29 -9.08 -25.09
C TYR A 185 20.91 -7.89 -25.83
N TYR A 186 22.02 -7.35 -25.33
CA TYR A 186 22.67 -6.19 -25.95
C TYR A 186 23.24 -6.50 -27.34
N GLN A 187 23.70 -7.73 -27.57
CA GLN A 187 24.14 -8.17 -28.90
C GLN A 187 22.98 -8.15 -29.90
N ASN A 188 21.81 -8.68 -29.52
CA ASN A 188 20.60 -8.65 -30.36
C ASN A 188 20.11 -7.22 -30.58
N LYS A 189 20.07 -6.38 -29.53
CA LYS A 189 19.69 -4.97 -29.65
C LYS A 189 20.56 -4.22 -30.67
N ARG A 190 21.89 -4.35 -30.58
CA ARG A 190 22.82 -3.72 -31.54
C ARG A 190 22.66 -4.25 -32.96
N ARG A 191 22.38 -5.55 -33.14
CA ARG A 191 22.13 -6.14 -34.46
C ARG A 191 20.88 -5.53 -35.10
N ARG A 192 19.81 -5.38 -34.32
CA ARG A 192 18.56 -4.75 -34.77
C ARG A 192 18.75 -3.28 -35.13
N GLU A 193 19.44 -2.51 -34.30
CA GLU A 193 19.76 -1.09 -34.58
C GLU A 193 20.56 -0.93 -35.89
N ARG A 194 21.55 -1.79 -36.14
CA ARG A 194 22.32 -1.79 -37.41
C ARG A 194 21.48 -2.20 -38.61
N GLY A 195 20.54 -3.13 -38.43
CA GLY A 195 19.60 -3.55 -39.47
C GLY A 195 18.67 -2.42 -39.87
N ALA A 196 18.13 -1.68 -38.89
CA ALA A 196 17.28 -0.51 -39.12
C ALA A 196 18.03 0.60 -39.89
N GLN A 197 19.28 0.90 -39.51
CA GLN A 197 20.09 1.93 -40.18
C GLN A 197 20.35 1.62 -41.66
N ARG A 198 20.57 0.35 -42.02
CA ARG A 198 20.78 -0.06 -43.42
C ARG A 198 19.53 0.08 -44.29
N MET A 199 18.33 -0.04 -43.70
CA MET A 199 17.07 0.11 -44.41
C MET A 199 16.73 1.57 -44.69
N THR A 200 17.11 2.48 -43.78
CA THR A 200 16.95 3.93 -43.97
C THR A 200 17.90 4.48 -45.03
N ASP A 201 19.14 3.99 -45.06
CA ASP A 201 20.15 4.47 -46.01
C ASP A 201 19.81 4.02 -47.46
N ASN A 202 19.23 2.83 -47.65
CA ASN A 202 18.82 2.34 -48.98
C ASN A 202 17.58 3.02 -49.56
N HIS A 203 16.73 3.68 -48.75
CA HIS A 203 15.56 4.42 -49.25
C HIS A 203 15.88 5.88 -49.61
N GLY A 204 17.10 6.37 -49.30
CA GLY A 204 17.54 7.72 -49.62
C GLY A 204 18.23 7.88 -50.99
N ASP A 205 18.55 6.77 -51.68
CA ASP A 205 19.40 6.76 -52.89
C ASP A 205 18.64 6.38 -54.18
N SER A 206 17.30 6.33 -54.13
CA SER A 206 16.44 6.00 -55.30
C SER A 206 15.68 7.20 -55.86
N GLY A 207 16.17 8.41 -55.62
CA GLY A 207 15.49 9.65 -56.00
C GLY A 207 16.43 10.75 -56.48
N GLU A 208 17.24 10.47 -57.51
CA GLU A 208 17.73 11.47 -58.48
C GLU A 208 17.77 10.86 -59.89
#